data_AF-A0A1W1V0N9-F1
#
_entry.id   AF-A0A1W1V0N9-F1
#
_cell.length_a   1.000
_cell.length_b   1.000
_cell.length_c   1.000
_cell.angle_alpha   90.00
_cell.angle_beta   90.00
_cell.angle_gamma   90.00
#
_symmetry.space_group_name_H-M   'P 1'
#
loop_
_entity.id
_entity.type
_entity.pdbx_description
1 polymer ?
#
loop_
_entity_poly.entity_id
_entity_poly.type
_entity_poly.pdbx_seq_one_letter_code
_entity_poly.pdbx_strand_id
1 'polypeptide(L)' 'MQRIKEILICFLTLALHSFYMIAGIIFPIYAVFKDIQNDQIMWAVCDFILFFPIGTIRGLMYFAGTLIRSLYG' A
#
# COMPACT_ATOMS: atom_id res chain seq x y z
N MET A 1 20.46 -6.88 29.10
CA MET A 1 19.03 -6.82 28.71
C MET A 1 18.60 -5.48 28.13
N GLN A 2 19.05 -4.33 28.64
CA GLN A 2 18.61 -3.01 28.17
C GLN A 2 18.93 -2.73 26.68
N ARG A 3 20.17 -3.01 26.23
CA ARG A 3 20.57 -2.85 24.82
C ARG A 3 19.75 -3.69 23.82
N ILE A 4 19.32 -4.89 24.22
CA ILE A 4 18.48 -5.76 23.37
C ILE A 4 17.10 -5.14 23.17
N LYS A 5 16.53 -4.54 24.23
CA LYS A 5 15.24 -3.85 24.14
C LYS A 5 15.31 -2.63 23.22
N GLU A 6 16.40 -1.86 23.28
CA GLU A 6 16.62 -0.70 22.42
C GLU A 6 16.72 -1.08 20.94
N ILE A 7 17.48 -2.14 20.61
CA ILE A 7 17.58 -2.66 19.24
C ILE A 7 16.20 -3.12 18.73
N LEU A 8 15.44 -3.82 19.58
CA LEU A 8 14.09 -4.28 19.23
C LEU A 8 13.15 -3.11 18.93
N ILE A 9 13.19 -2.05 19.74
CA ILE A 9 12.39 -0.84 19.54
C ILE A 9 12.77 -0.17 18.23
N CYS A 10 14.07 0.04 17.96
CA CYS A 10 14.53 0.63 16.71
C CYS A 10 14.05 -0.17 15.48
N PHE A 11 14.14 -1.50 15.55
CA PHE A 11 13.67 -2.37 14.48
C PHE A 11 12.15 -2.26 14.29
N LEU A 12 11.38 -2.26 15.38
CA LEU A 12 9.93 -2.09 15.33
C LEU A 12 9.53 -0.73 14.76
N THR A 13 10.20 0.35 15.18
CA THR A 13 9.96 1.70 14.66
C THR A 13 10.25 1.79 13.16
N LEU A 14 11.33 1.16 12.70
CA LEU A 14 11.68 1.09 11.28
C LEU A 14 10.64 0.29 10.48
N ALA A 15 10.20 -0.85 11.02
CA ALA A 15 9.18 -1.68 10.39
C ALA A 15 7.84 -0.94 10.28
N LEU A 16 7.44 -0.24 11.34
CA LEU A 16 6.22 0.59 11.34
C LEU A 16 6.32 1.73 10.34
N HIS A 17 7.43 2.47 10.29
CA HIS A 17 7.62 3.53 9.30
C HIS A 17 7.57 3.01 7.87
N SER A 18 8.24 1.88 7.61
CA SER A 18 8.20 1.21 6.31
C SER A 18 6.77 0.81 5.95
N PHE A 19 6.03 0.24 6.90
CA PHE A 19 4.63 -0.10 6.70
C PHE A 19 3.76 1.12 6.38
N TYR A 20 3.91 2.22 7.13
CA TYR A 20 3.19 3.46 6.87
C TYR A 20 3.51 4.06 5.50
N MET A 21 4.76 3.98 5.04
CA MET A 21 5.14 4.44 3.69
C MET A 21 4.49 3.58 2.60
N ILE A 22 4.52 2.25 2.77
CA ILE A 22 3.93 1.33 1.80
C ILE A 22 2.40 1.52 1.76
N ALA A 23 1.75 1.53 2.92
CA ALA A 23 0.31 1.67 3.03
C ALA A 23 -0.18 3.07 2.64
N GLY A 24 0.49 4.12 3.13
CA GLY A 24 0.04 5.50 2.98
C GLY A 24 0.41 6.15 1.65
N ILE A 25 1.39 5.61 0.91
CA ILE A 25 1.89 6.23 -0.32
C ILE A 25 1.90 5.23 -1.47
N ILE A 26 2.56 4.08 -1.30
CA ILE A 26 2.79 3.16 -2.42
C ILE A 26 1.48 2.55 -2.92
N PHE A 27 0.64 2.02 -2.03
CA PHE A 27 -0.64 1.41 -2.45
C PHE A 27 -1.63 2.41 -3.09
N PRO A 28 -1.86 3.62 -2.55
CA PRO A 28 -2.70 4.61 -3.22
C PRO A 28 -2.21 4.97 -4.61
N ILE A 29 -0.91 5.21 -4.77
CA ILE A 29 -0.31 5.51 -6.08
C ILE A 29 -0.52 4.33 -7.04
N TYR A 30 -0.29 3.10 -6.57
CA TYR A 30 -0.53 1.90 -7.36
C TYR A 30 -1.99 1.77 -7.81
N ALA A 31 -2.95 2.12 -6.93
CA ALA A 31 -4.37 2.11 -7.24
C ALA A 31 -4.72 3.10 -8.37
N VAL A 32 -4.22 4.34 -8.26
CA VAL A 32 -4.38 5.38 -9.30
C VAL A 32 -3.84 4.89 -10.65
N PHE A 33 -2.62 4.35 -10.69
CA PHE A 33 -2.07 3.82 -11.93
C PHE A 33 -2.88 2.67 -12.50
N LYS A 34 -3.39 1.77 -11.64
CA LYS A 34 -4.17 0.62 -12.10
C LYS A 34 -5.54 1.03 -12.63
N ASP A 35 -6.17 2.03 -12.03
CA ASP A 35 -7.43 2.59 -12.51
C ASP A 35 -7.25 3.32 -13.85
N ILE A 36 -6.15 4.07 -14.03
CA ILE A 36 -5.81 4.70 -15.31
C ILE A 36 -5.62 3.63 -16.41
N GLN A 37 -4.93 2.53 -16.11
CA GLN A 37 -4.76 1.42 -17.06
C GLN A 37 -6.06 0.73 -17.44
N ASN A 38 -7.08 0.78 -16.58
CA ASN A 38 -8.38 0.17 -16.79
C ASN A 38 -9.42 1.17 -17.33
N ASP A 39 -9.00 2.36 -17.77
CA ASP A 39 -9.86 3.47 -18.23
C ASP A 39 -10.89 3.95 -17.18
N GLN A 40 -10.63 3.69 -15.90
CA GLN A 40 -11.50 4.07 -14.78
C GLN A 40 -11.11 5.42 -14.18
N ILE A 41 -11.13 6.49 -14.99
CA ILE A 41 -10.61 7.81 -14.59
C ILE A 41 -11.30 8.39 -13.35
N MET A 42 -12.62 8.20 -13.21
CA MET A 42 -13.35 8.66 -12.01
C MET A 42 -12.80 8.02 -10.73
N TRP A 43 -12.48 6.73 -10.79
CA TRP A 43 -11.93 5.98 -9.68
C TRP A 43 -10.46 6.35 -9.40
N ALA A 44 -9.66 6.61 -10.44
CA ALA A 44 -8.31 7.12 -10.30
C ALA A 44 -8.28 8.48 -9.57
N VAL A 45 -9.22 9.38 -9.90
CA VAL A 45 -9.36 10.67 -9.21
C VAL A 45 -9.81 10.47 -7.76
N CYS A 46 -10.76 9.56 -7.51
CA CYS A 46 -11.16 9.21 -6.15
C CYS A 46 -9.98 8.66 -5.33
N ASP A 47 -9.16 7.78 -5.88
CA ASP A 47 -7.98 7.23 -5.20
C ASP A 47 -6.90 8.29 -4.97
N PHE A 48 -6.83 9.32 -5.82
CA PHE A 48 -5.91 10.43 -5.61
C PHE A 48 -6.41 11.40 -4.52
N ILE A 49 -7.70 11.76 -4.54
CA ILE A 49 -8.31 12.69 -3.57
C ILE A 49 -8.48 12.02 -2.20
N LEU A 50 -8.96 10.78 -2.19
CA LEU A 50 -9.18 9.95 -1.01
C LEU A 50 -7.99 9.00 -0.80
N PHE A 51 -6.79 9.56 -0.96
CA PHE A 51 -5.49 8.89 -0.95
C PHE A 51 -5.35 7.85 0.15
N PHE A 52 -5.65 8.26 1.39
CA PHE A 52 -5.75 7.36 2.53
C PHE A 52 -7.12 7.56 3.22
N PRO A 53 -7.87 6.49 3.57
CA PRO A 53 -7.53 5.06 3.46
C PRO A 53 -8.03 4.37 2.17
N ILE A 54 -8.84 5.05 1.34
CA ILE A 54 -9.55 4.41 0.22
C ILE A 54 -8.59 3.95 -0.87
N GLY A 55 -7.68 4.84 -1.31
CA GLY A 55 -6.65 4.48 -2.28
C GLY A 55 -5.77 3.33 -1.81
N THR A 56 -5.44 3.28 -0.51
CA THR A 56 -4.67 2.17 0.08
C THR A 56 -5.41 0.83 -0.02
N ILE A 57 -6.68 0.79 0.36
CA ILE A 57 -7.48 -0.44 0.34
C ILE A 57 -7.60 -0.95 -1.09
N ARG A 58 -7.89 -0.07 -2.04
CA ARG A 58 -8.02 -0.44 -3.46
C ARG A 58 -6.69 -0.86 -4.07
N GLY A 59 -5.61 -0.16 -3.74
CA GLY A 59 -4.25 -0.54 -4.13
C GLY A 59 -3.88 -1.93 -3.62
N LEU A 60 -4.23 -2.25 -2.38
CA LEU A 60 -4.04 -3.58 -1.80
C LEU A 60 -4.90 -4.62 -2.52
N MET A 61 -6.17 -4.32 -2.83
CA MET A 61 -7.05 -5.23 -3.59
C MET A 61 -6.46 -5.56 -4.98
N TYR A 62 -5.97 -4.55 -5.70
CA TYR A 62 -5.32 -4.76 -7.00
C TYR A 62 -4.03 -5.57 -6.89
N PHE A 63 -3.23 -5.31 -5.85
CA PHE A 63 -2.01 -6.05 -5.62
C PHE A 63 -2.30 -7.52 -5.30
N ALA A 64 -3.24 -7.77 -4.38
CA ALA A 64 -3.66 -9.12 -4.02
C ALA A 64 -4.26 -9.88 -5.20
N GLY A 65 -5.12 -9.24 -6.00
CA GLY A 65 -5.69 -9.83 -7.21
C GLY A 65 -4.60 -10.19 -8.24
N THR A 66 -3.61 -9.31 -8.43
CA THR A 66 -2.48 -9.57 -9.32
C THR A 66 -1.61 -10.73 -8.81
N LEU A 67 -1.34 -10.78 -7.49
CA LEU A 67 -0.57 -11.84 -6.86
C LEU A 67 -1.27 -13.20 -7.00
N ILE A 68 -2.57 -13.27 -6.70
CA ILE A 68 -3.36 -14.50 -6.84
C ILE A 68 -3.35 -14.98 -8.30
N ARG A 69 -3.53 -14.07 -9.26
CA ARG A 69 -3.45 -14.41 -10.68
C ARG A 69 -2.08 -14.96 -11.06
N SER A 70 -0.99 -14.42 -10.50
CA SER A 70 0.37 -14.92 -10.74
C SER A 70 0.64 -16.30 -10.13
N LEU A 71 -0.11 -16.70 -9.09
CA LEU A 71 0.08 -17.99 -8.41
C LEU A 71 -0.77 -19.11 -9.03
N TYR A 72 -1.92 -18.77 -9.62
CA TYR A 72 -2.93 -19.74 -10.07
C TYR A 72 -3.30 -19.65 -11.56
N GLY A 73 -2.77 -18.67 -12.29
CA GLY A 73 -3.00 -18.46 -13.74
C GLY A 73 -1.75 -18.74 -14.55
#